data_AF-A0A3M4IPE3-F1
#
_entry.id   AF-A0A3M4IPE3-F1
#
_cell.length_a   1.000
_cell.length_b   1.000
_cell.length_c   1.000
_cell.angle_alpha   90.00
_cell.angle_beta   90.00
_cell.angle_gamma   90.00
#
_symmetry.space_group_name_H-M   'P 1'
#
loop_
_entity.id
_entity.type
_entity.pdbx_description
1 polymer ?
#
loop_
_entity_poly.entity_id
_entity_poly.type
_entity_poly.pdbx_seq_one_letter_code
_entity_poly.pdbx_strand_id
1 'polypeptide(L)'
;MRVLISQCRNFIGCVPCAQCFALVTRLMRPCLFARWSRPGPAVQRSAGCRDNSCCARMLTEIARVSSELVVAGSPCMRDRSALLLADTAALRIMLASPLEWLWMDSFMTTQQPVAVLGGGSFGTAIANLLAENGHQVLQWMRDPEQAQAIRVNRENPRYLKGIKVRPEVEPVTDITAALEACELIFVALPSSALRAVLSPHVERLNGKMLVSLTKGIEAQSFKLMSQILEEIVPQARIGVLSGPNLAREIAEHALTATVVASEDEALCQQVQAALHGRTFRVYASNDRFGVELGGALKNVYAIIAGMAVALEMGENTKSMLITRALAEMTRFAVSQGANPMTFLGLAGVGDLIVTCSSPKSRNYQVGFALGQGLTLEEAVTRLGEVAEGVNTLKVLKVKAQEVQVYMPLVAGLHAILFEGRTLSQVIEALMRAEPKTDVDFISITGFN
;
A
#
# COMPACT_ATOMS: atom_id res chain seq x y z
N MET A 1 1.62 3.01 -31.57
CA MET A 1 2.01 4.44 -31.48
C MET A 1 2.71 4.80 -30.16
N ARG A 2 2.14 4.53 -28.97
CA ARG A 2 2.82 4.79 -27.67
C ARG A 2 4.12 3.97 -27.47
N VAL A 3 4.14 2.73 -27.94
CA VAL A 3 5.34 1.85 -27.92
C VAL A 3 6.44 2.38 -28.84
N LEU A 4 6.10 2.83 -30.05
CA LEU A 4 7.04 3.48 -30.97
C LEU A 4 7.63 4.79 -30.39
N ILE A 5 6.81 5.60 -29.72
CA ILE A 5 7.27 6.83 -29.06
C ILE A 5 8.21 6.51 -27.88
N SER A 6 7.97 5.41 -27.16
CA SER A 6 8.85 4.91 -26.10
C SER A 6 10.19 4.43 -26.64
N GLN A 7 10.21 3.72 -27.77
CA GLN A 7 11.47 3.28 -28.39
C GLN A 7 12.25 4.44 -29.01
N CYS A 8 11.58 5.43 -29.60
CA CYS A 8 12.25 6.66 -30.04
C CYS A 8 12.86 7.45 -28.86
N ARG A 9 12.19 7.51 -27.70
CA ARG A 9 12.74 8.16 -26.50
C ARG A 9 14.03 7.50 -26.00
N ASN A 10 14.13 6.17 -26.07
CA ASN A 10 15.35 5.45 -25.70
C ASN A 10 16.50 5.68 -26.71
N PHE A 11 16.19 5.97 -27.97
CA PHE A 11 17.17 6.32 -28.99
C PHE A 11 17.71 7.76 -28.86
N ILE A 12 16.92 8.68 -28.29
CA ILE A 12 17.24 10.12 -28.16
C ILE A 12 18.11 10.41 -26.92
N GLY A 13 18.34 9.42 -26.05
CA GLY A 13 19.12 9.57 -24.81
C GLY A 13 20.64 9.79 -24.99
N CYS A 14 21.18 9.68 -26.22
CA CYS A 14 22.61 9.81 -26.47
C CYS A 14 22.91 10.87 -27.57
N VAL A 15 23.68 11.90 -27.18
CA VAL A 15 24.49 12.83 -28.00
C VAL A 15 23.81 14.13 -28.52
N PRO A 16 24.32 15.32 -28.15
CA PRO A 16 23.95 16.60 -28.77
C PRO A 16 24.83 16.86 -30.01
N CYS A 17 24.33 16.52 -31.20
CA CYS A 17 24.95 16.89 -32.48
C CYS A 17 23.89 17.59 -33.35
N ALA A 18 24.27 18.69 -34.02
CA ALA A 18 23.39 19.49 -34.87
C ALA A 18 22.71 18.68 -36.00
N GLN A 19 23.30 17.55 -36.41
CA GLN A 19 22.73 16.64 -37.41
C GLN A 19 21.55 15.80 -36.87
N CYS A 20 21.54 15.43 -35.59
CA CYS A 20 20.41 14.74 -34.94
C CYS A 20 19.19 15.67 -34.81
N PHE A 21 19.42 16.97 -34.57
CA PHE A 21 18.34 17.95 -34.46
C PHE A 21 17.60 18.14 -35.80
N ALA A 22 18.33 18.16 -36.92
CA ALA A 22 17.77 18.19 -38.28
C ALA A 22 16.96 16.92 -38.62
N LEU A 23 17.37 15.77 -38.09
CA LEU A 23 16.68 14.49 -38.23
C LEU A 23 15.30 14.49 -37.52
N VAL A 24 15.28 14.97 -36.27
CA VAL A 24 14.05 15.10 -35.47
C VAL A 24 13.07 16.07 -36.11
N THR A 25 13.55 17.18 -36.70
CA THR A 25 12.68 18.13 -37.41
C THR A 25 12.11 17.57 -38.72
N ARG A 26 12.85 16.72 -39.44
CA ARG A 26 12.34 16.05 -40.65
C ARG A 26 11.31 14.96 -40.34
N LEU A 27 11.53 14.16 -39.29
CA LEU A 27 10.60 13.10 -38.86
C LEU A 27 9.28 13.65 -38.28
N MET A 28 9.30 14.83 -37.67
CA MET A 28 8.11 15.45 -37.04
C MET A 28 7.25 16.27 -38.02
N ARG A 29 7.78 16.65 -39.20
CA ARG A 29 7.08 17.50 -40.18
C ARG A 29 5.76 16.91 -40.73
N PRO A 30 5.66 15.61 -41.07
CA PRO A 30 4.40 15.02 -41.55
C PRO A 30 3.30 14.99 -40.50
N CYS A 31 3.66 14.79 -39.22
CA CYS A 31 2.71 14.75 -38.09
C CYS A 31 2.14 16.13 -37.74
N LEU A 32 2.90 17.21 -37.97
CA LEU A 32 2.47 18.58 -37.71
C LEU A 32 1.54 19.12 -38.81
N PHE A 33 1.74 18.75 -40.08
CA PHE A 33 0.90 19.21 -41.19
C PHE A 33 -0.49 18.55 -41.24
N ALA A 34 -0.62 17.31 -40.79
CA ALA A 34 -1.93 16.64 -40.71
C ALA A 34 -2.89 17.28 -39.68
N ARG A 35 -2.39 18.18 -38.82
CA ARG A 35 -3.17 18.82 -37.74
C ARG A 35 -3.68 20.22 -38.09
N TRP A 36 -3.32 20.79 -39.25
CA TRP A 36 -3.52 22.22 -39.57
C TRP A 36 -4.14 22.51 -40.94
N SER A 37 -5.02 21.64 -41.43
CA SER A 37 -5.80 21.92 -42.63
C SER A 37 -7.26 21.50 -42.47
N ARG A 38 -8.06 22.33 -41.77
CA ARG A 38 -9.51 22.58 -41.95
C ARG A 38 -10.03 23.54 -40.85
N PRO A 39 -10.63 24.71 -41.18
CA PRO A 39 -11.32 25.55 -40.21
C PRO A 39 -12.83 25.25 -40.21
N GLY A 40 -13.44 25.05 -39.03
CA GLY A 40 -14.90 24.96 -38.85
C GLY A 40 -15.32 24.21 -37.57
N PRO A 41 -16.35 24.65 -36.82
CA PRO A 41 -16.47 24.36 -35.39
C PRO A 41 -17.37 23.16 -35.04
N ALA A 42 -17.09 22.61 -33.85
CA ALA A 42 -17.87 21.69 -33.03
C ALA A 42 -17.94 20.20 -33.46
N VAL A 43 -18.01 19.35 -32.42
CA VAL A 43 -18.46 17.94 -32.35
C VAL A 43 -17.36 16.87 -32.11
N GLN A 44 -17.48 16.27 -30.91
CA GLN A 44 -17.19 14.89 -30.46
C GLN A 44 -15.77 14.31 -30.46
N ARG A 45 -15.34 13.94 -29.24
CA ARG A 45 -14.30 12.97 -28.93
C ARG A 45 -14.77 11.55 -29.31
N SER A 46 -14.29 11.01 -30.42
CA SER A 46 -14.06 9.57 -30.61
C SER A 46 -13.55 9.29 -32.03
N ALA A 47 -12.29 8.83 -32.16
CA ALA A 47 -11.85 7.83 -33.14
C ALA A 47 -10.31 7.81 -33.16
N GLY A 48 -9.73 6.66 -32.85
CA GLY A 48 -8.32 6.39 -33.15
C GLY A 48 -8.08 6.48 -34.66
N CYS A 49 -6.90 6.97 -35.04
CA CYS A 49 -6.44 7.03 -36.41
C CYS A 49 -6.43 5.61 -37.02
N ARG A 50 -7.37 5.32 -37.93
CA ARG A 50 -7.47 4.06 -38.69
C ARG A 50 -6.87 4.18 -40.10
N ASP A 51 -5.78 4.93 -40.24
CA ASP A 51 -5.14 5.10 -41.55
C ASP A 51 -3.78 4.40 -41.59
N ASN A 52 -3.78 3.14 -42.06
CA ASN A 52 -2.57 2.34 -42.27
C ASN A 52 -1.59 3.00 -43.24
N SER A 53 -2.05 3.92 -44.10
CA SER A 53 -1.18 4.63 -45.05
C SER A 53 -0.22 5.61 -44.34
N CYS A 54 -0.61 6.18 -43.20
CA CYS A 54 0.21 7.12 -42.46
C CYS A 54 1.34 6.41 -41.70
N CYS A 55 1.05 5.23 -41.13
CA CYS A 55 2.07 4.37 -40.51
C CYS A 55 3.03 3.77 -41.54
N ALA A 56 2.52 3.34 -42.71
CA ALA A 56 3.37 2.82 -43.79
C ALA A 56 4.35 3.88 -44.29
N ARG A 57 3.90 5.11 -44.55
CA ARG A 57 4.78 6.23 -44.97
C ARG A 57 5.85 6.57 -43.93
N MET A 58 5.49 6.51 -42.64
CA MET A 58 6.46 6.77 -41.56
C MET A 58 7.55 5.69 -41.50
N LEU A 59 7.18 4.42 -41.71
CA LEU A 59 8.14 3.30 -41.75
C LEU A 59 9.03 3.35 -43.00
N THR A 60 8.48 3.73 -44.16
CA THR A 60 9.27 3.93 -45.39
C THR A 60 10.30 5.04 -45.24
N GLU A 61 9.92 6.16 -44.60
CA GLU A 61 10.85 7.28 -44.42
C GLU A 61 11.93 6.97 -43.36
N ILE A 62 11.59 6.20 -42.32
CA ILE A 62 12.59 5.69 -41.35
C ILE A 62 13.61 4.78 -42.07
N ALA A 63 13.15 3.85 -42.91
CA ALA A 63 14.03 2.98 -43.69
C ALA A 63 14.94 3.75 -44.66
N ARG A 64 14.39 4.79 -45.32
CA ARG A 64 15.13 5.67 -46.23
C ARG A 64 16.23 6.44 -45.50
N VAL A 65 15.91 7.01 -44.34
CA VAL A 65 16.86 7.76 -43.49
C VAL A 65 17.95 6.85 -42.92
N SER A 66 17.61 5.62 -42.52
CA SER A 66 18.60 4.61 -42.11
C SER A 66 19.57 4.29 -43.23
N SER A 67 19.11 4.17 -44.48
CA SER A 67 19.97 3.91 -45.63
C SER A 67 20.91 5.09 -45.99
N GLU A 68 20.44 6.33 -45.86
CA GLU A 68 21.26 7.53 -46.12
C GLU A 68 22.37 7.72 -45.06
N LEU A 69 22.13 7.31 -43.81
CA LEU A 69 23.13 7.34 -42.72
C LEU A 69 24.25 6.31 -42.89
N VAL A 70 23.99 5.19 -43.57
CA VAL A 70 25.02 4.17 -43.90
C VAL A 70 25.95 4.67 -45.01
N VAL A 71 25.44 5.45 -45.96
CA VAL A 71 26.21 5.92 -47.13
C VAL A 71 27.09 7.13 -46.81
N ALA A 72 26.75 7.94 -45.80
CA ALA A 72 27.43 9.21 -45.50
C ALA A 72 28.73 9.10 -44.65
N GLY A 73 29.22 7.90 -44.35
CA GLY A 73 30.58 7.70 -43.80
C GLY A 73 30.94 8.57 -42.59
N SER A 74 30.03 8.77 -41.63
CA SER A 74 30.26 9.63 -40.47
C SER A 74 31.14 8.94 -39.41
N PRO A 75 32.07 9.65 -38.73
CA PRO A 75 33.07 9.04 -37.83
C PRO A 75 32.50 8.39 -36.55
N CYS A 76 31.20 8.48 -36.29
CA CYS A 76 30.58 8.04 -35.03
C CYS A 76 30.12 6.57 -35.02
N MET A 77 30.32 5.81 -36.10
CA MET A 77 29.94 4.38 -36.16
C MET A 77 31.17 3.46 -36.12
N ARG A 78 31.70 3.22 -34.92
CA ARG A 78 32.73 2.20 -34.68
C ARG A 78 32.27 1.02 -33.82
N ASP A 79 30.96 0.81 -33.67
CA ASP A 79 30.44 -0.38 -32.98
C ASP A 79 29.66 -1.28 -33.95
N ARG A 80 30.28 -2.39 -34.35
CA ARG A 80 29.75 -3.34 -35.37
C ARG A 80 28.57 -4.19 -34.87
N SER A 81 28.18 -4.05 -33.60
CA SER A 81 27.10 -4.81 -32.97
C SER A 81 25.69 -4.26 -33.25
N ALA A 82 25.55 -2.97 -33.56
CA ALA A 82 24.26 -2.33 -33.86
C ALA A 82 23.74 -2.63 -35.28
N LEU A 83 24.62 -2.90 -36.25
CA LEU A 83 24.22 -3.22 -37.63
C LEU A 83 23.53 -4.59 -37.75
N LEU A 84 23.98 -5.61 -37.00
CA LEU A 84 23.37 -6.95 -37.06
C LEU A 84 21.95 -7.00 -36.47
N LEU A 85 21.64 -6.14 -35.48
CA LEU A 85 20.32 -6.06 -34.85
C LEU A 85 19.30 -5.32 -35.72
N ALA A 86 19.75 -4.33 -36.50
CA ALA A 86 18.88 -3.58 -37.42
C ALA A 86 18.50 -4.43 -38.66
N ASP A 87 19.45 -5.17 -39.23
CA ASP A 87 19.21 -6.03 -40.39
C ASP A 87 18.33 -7.25 -40.06
N THR A 88 18.46 -7.82 -38.86
CA THR A 88 17.64 -8.97 -38.44
C THR A 88 16.21 -8.59 -38.04
N ALA A 89 15.98 -7.38 -37.52
CA ALA A 89 14.66 -6.87 -37.21
C ALA A 89 13.88 -6.44 -38.47
N ALA A 90 14.56 -5.80 -39.44
CA ALA A 90 13.95 -5.38 -40.69
C ALA A 90 13.58 -6.57 -41.60
N LEU A 91 14.43 -7.61 -41.69
CA LEU A 91 14.12 -8.81 -42.46
C LEU A 91 12.96 -9.64 -41.87
N ARG A 92 12.80 -9.66 -40.53
CA ARG A 92 11.68 -10.38 -39.88
C ARG A 92 10.33 -9.71 -40.10
N ILE A 93 10.29 -8.38 -40.26
CA ILE A 93 9.05 -7.63 -40.48
C ILE A 93 8.55 -7.78 -41.93
N MET A 94 9.44 -8.03 -42.90
CA MET A 94 9.07 -8.14 -44.32
C MET A 94 8.58 -9.53 -44.77
N LEU A 95 8.79 -10.59 -43.98
CA LEU A 95 8.47 -11.97 -44.39
C LEU A 95 7.34 -12.66 -43.61
N ALA A 96 6.77 -12.01 -42.59
CA ALA A 96 5.66 -12.60 -41.83
C ALA A 96 4.36 -12.56 -42.63
N SER A 97 3.89 -13.73 -43.07
CA SER A 97 2.62 -13.88 -43.79
C SER A 97 1.42 -13.49 -42.89
N PRO A 98 0.26 -13.09 -43.44
CA PRO A 98 -0.92 -12.69 -42.66
C PRO A 98 -1.42 -13.75 -41.67
N LEU A 99 -1.00 -15.02 -41.82
CA LEU A 99 -1.36 -16.12 -40.94
C LEU A 99 -0.53 -16.18 -39.64
N GLU A 100 0.66 -15.59 -39.56
CA GLU A 100 1.46 -15.56 -38.33
C GLU A 100 0.97 -14.50 -37.33
N TRP A 101 0.30 -13.45 -37.82
CA TRP A 101 -0.32 -12.42 -36.96
C TRP A 101 -1.50 -12.94 -36.15
N LEU A 102 -2.18 -13.99 -36.61
CA LEU A 102 -3.26 -14.64 -35.86
C LEU A 102 -2.74 -15.56 -34.73
N TRP A 103 -1.47 -15.95 -34.75
CA TRP A 103 -0.84 -16.76 -33.69
C TRP A 103 -0.11 -15.91 -32.64
N MET A 104 0.13 -14.63 -32.91
CA MET A 104 0.85 -13.74 -32.00
C MET A 104 -0.08 -12.98 -31.02
N ASP A 105 -1.40 -13.05 -31.24
CA ASP A 105 -2.44 -12.55 -30.32
C ASP A 105 -2.82 -13.55 -29.21
N SER A 106 -2.23 -14.76 -29.18
CA SER A 106 -2.53 -15.79 -28.19
C SER A 106 -1.46 -16.01 -27.11
N PHE A 107 -0.47 -15.12 -26.98
CA PHE A 107 0.26 -15.00 -25.72
C PHE A 107 -0.57 -14.16 -24.74
N MET A 108 -1.68 -14.73 -24.27
CA MET A 108 -2.21 -14.34 -22.96
C MET A 108 -1.12 -14.71 -21.97
N THR A 109 -0.25 -13.75 -21.61
CA THR A 109 0.49 -13.85 -20.37
C THR A 109 -0.58 -13.87 -19.29
N THR A 110 -0.96 -15.06 -18.84
CA THR A 110 -1.85 -15.24 -17.71
C THR A 110 -1.15 -14.57 -16.54
N GLN A 111 -1.56 -13.34 -16.22
CA GLN A 111 -1.14 -12.64 -15.02
C GLN A 111 -1.42 -13.58 -13.84
N GLN A 112 -0.35 -13.96 -13.12
CA GLN A 112 -0.52 -14.80 -11.94
C GLN A 112 -1.45 -14.11 -10.95
N PRO A 113 -2.37 -14.86 -10.31
CA PRO A 113 -3.27 -14.27 -9.34
C PRO A 113 -2.50 -13.74 -8.12
N VAL A 114 -3.11 -12.80 -7.42
CA VAL A 114 -2.63 -12.27 -6.14
C VAL A 114 -3.42 -12.92 -5.01
N ALA A 115 -2.74 -13.35 -3.94
CA ALA A 115 -3.43 -13.90 -2.78
C ALA A 115 -3.71 -12.81 -1.74
N VAL A 116 -4.89 -12.87 -1.12
CA VAL A 116 -5.21 -12.10 0.10
C VAL A 116 -5.64 -13.08 1.18
N LEU A 117 -4.80 -13.26 2.19
CA LEU A 117 -5.07 -14.15 3.32
C LEU A 117 -5.84 -13.40 4.39
N GLY A 118 -7.16 -13.61 4.47
CA GLY A 118 -8.02 -13.01 5.48
C GLY A 118 -9.35 -12.51 4.92
N GLY A 119 -10.45 -12.96 5.53
CA GLY A 119 -11.84 -12.56 5.21
C GLY A 119 -12.37 -11.36 5.99
N GLY A 120 -11.52 -10.59 6.67
CA GLY A 120 -11.93 -9.41 7.43
C GLY A 120 -12.22 -8.19 6.55
N SER A 121 -12.68 -7.08 7.15
CA SER A 121 -13.06 -5.87 6.42
C SER A 121 -11.93 -5.35 5.51
N PHE A 122 -10.71 -5.27 6.06
CA PHE A 122 -9.57 -4.75 5.32
C PHE A 122 -9.07 -5.72 4.24
N GLY A 123 -9.04 -7.03 4.53
CA GLY A 123 -8.71 -8.06 3.53
C GLY A 123 -9.66 -8.03 2.34
N THR A 124 -10.98 -7.97 2.57
CA THR A 124 -11.97 -7.85 1.48
C THR A 124 -11.84 -6.53 0.72
N ALA A 125 -11.56 -5.41 1.40
CA ALA A 125 -11.35 -4.13 0.71
C ALA A 125 -10.12 -4.16 -0.21
N ILE A 126 -9.00 -4.73 0.24
CA ILE A 126 -7.79 -4.88 -0.58
C ILE A 126 -8.00 -5.86 -1.72
N ALA A 127 -8.69 -6.99 -1.49
CA ALA A 127 -9.04 -7.92 -2.56
C ALA A 127 -9.86 -7.24 -3.66
N ASN A 128 -10.85 -6.44 -3.29
CA ASN A 128 -11.64 -5.66 -4.25
C ASN A 128 -10.82 -4.59 -4.98
N LEU A 129 -9.89 -3.93 -4.30
CA LEU A 129 -9.01 -2.93 -4.91
C LEU A 129 -8.06 -3.56 -5.94
N LEU A 130 -7.46 -4.70 -5.61
CA LEU A 130 -6.62 -5.48 -6.53
C LEU A 130 -7.42 -5.91 -7.78
N ALA A 131 -8.64 -6.40 -7.58
CA ALA A 131 -9.55 -6.72 -8.67
C ALA A 131 -9.92 -5.49 -9.53
N GLU A 132 -10.15 -4.32 -8.92
CA GLU A 132 -10.37 -3.07 -9.66
C GLU A 132 -9.17 -2.69 -10.52
N ASN A 133 -7.96 -2.96 -10.04
CA ASN A 133 -6.72 -2.72 -10.77
C ASN A 133 -6.42 -3.81 -11.83
N GLY A 134 -7.31 -4.79 -12.01
CA GLY A 134 -7.24 -5.79 -13.08
C GLY A 134 -6.55 -7.10 -12.70
N HIS A 135 -6.30 -7.33 -11.40
CA HIS A 135 -5.73 -8.60 -10.93
C HIS A 135 -6.82 -9.66 -10.69
N GLN A 136 -6.50 -10.91 -11.01
CA GLN A 136 -7.24 -12.05 -10.44
C GLN A 136 -6.81 -12.22 -8.98
N VAL A 137 -7.77 -12.39 -8.07
CA VAL A 137 -7.48 -12.43 -6.62
C VAL A 137 -8.02 -13.71 -6.01
N LEU A 138 -7.16 -14.45 -5.32
CA LEU A 138 -7.57 -15.56 -4.46
C LEU A 138 -7.68 -15.04 -3.02
N GLN A 139 -8.91 -14.81 -2.55
CA GLN A 139 -9.13 -14.37 -1.18
C GLN A 139 -9.35 -15.58 -0.26
N TRP A 140 -8.32 -15.93 0.51
CA TRP A 140 -8.41 -17.05 1.44
C TRP A 140 -9.17 -16.67 2.72
N MET A 141 -10.05 -17.56 3.15
CA MET A 141 -10.79 -17.45 4.41
C MET A 141 -10.80 -18.80 5.12
N ARG A 142 -10.64 -18.75 6.45
CA ARG A 142 -10.70 -19.93 7.30
C ARG A 142 -12.10 -20.55 7.35
N ASP A 143 -13.12 -19.71 7.32
CA ASP A 143 -14.53 -20.11 7.47
C ASP A 143 -15.15 -20.41 6.09
N PRO A 144 -15.50 -21.68 5.81
CA PRO A 144 -16.11 -22.06 4.53
C PRO A 144 -17.48 -21.43 4.29
N GLU A 145 -18.27 -21.20 5.34
CA GLU A 145 -19.59 -20.57 5.20
C GLU A 145 -19.42 -19.11 4.76
N GLN A 146 -18.44 -18.41 5.32
CA GLN A 146 -18.10 -17.05 4.91
C GLN A 146 -17.63 -17.00 3.45
N ALA A 147 -16.72 -17.90 3.05
CA ALA A 147 -16.24 -17.97 1.67
C ALA A 147 -17.39 -18.24 0.69
N GLN A 148 -18.28 -19.17 1.03
CA GLN A 148 -19.46 -19.49 0.22
C GLN A 148 -20.44 -18.32 0.14
N ALA A 149 -20.68 -17.62 1.24
CA ALA A 149 -21.55 -16.45 1.25
C ALA A 149 -21.02 -15.34 0.31
N ILE A 150 -19.70 -15.09 0.31
CA ILE A 150 -19.10 -14.12 -0.61
C ILE A 150 -19.15 -14.63 -2.05
N ARG A 151 -18.94 -15.93 -2.29
CA ARG A 151 -18.99 -16.52 -3.63
C ARG A 151 -20.36 -16.36 -4.27
N VAL A 152 -21.43 -16.65 -3.53
CA VAL A 152 -22.83 -16.61 -4.01
C VAL A 152 -23.37 -15.19 -4.03
N ASN A 153 -23.29 -14.47 -2.91
CA ASN A 153 -23.94 -13.17 -2.76
C ASN A 153 -23.10 -12.03 -3.34
N ARG A 154 -21.81 -12.27 -3.61
CA ARG A 154 -20.82 -11.25 -3.97
C ARG A 154 -20.80 -10.12 -2.94
N GLU A 155 -20.86 -10.47 -1.65
CA GLU A 155 -20.82 -9.54 -0.52
C GLU A 155 -20.23 -10.25 0.70
N ASN A 156 -19.47 -9.52 1.54
CA ASN A 156 -19.01 -10.01 2.84
C ASN A 156 -19.98 -9.54 3.96
N PRO A 157 -21.00 -10.34 4.32
CA PRO A 157 -22.08 -9.88 5.19
C PRO A 157 -21.62 -9.61 6.63
N ARG A 158 -20.53 -10.26 7.06
CA ARG A 158 -20.01 -10.17 8.43
C ARG A 158 -19.15 -8.93 8.64
N TYR A 159 -18.29 -8.59 7.69
CA TYR A 159 -17.26 -7.57 7.91
C TYR A 159 -17.33 -6.36 6.96
N LEU A 160 -18.02 -6.46 5.82
CA LEU A 160 -18.07 -5.38 4.84
C LEU A 160 -19.43 -5.32 4.12
N LYS A 161 -20.49 -5.18 4.94
CA LYS A 161 -21.88 -5.15 4.49
C LYS A 161 -22.16 -3.99 3.52
N GLY A 162 -22.94 -4.29 2.47
CA GLY A 162 -23.36 -3.35 1.43
C GLY A 162 -22.33 -3.10 0.34
N ILE A 163 -21.15 -3.71 0.41
CA ILE A 163 -20.11 -3.62 -0.62
C ILE A 163 -20.14 -4.87 -1.51
N LYS A 164 -20.30 -4.64 -2.81
CA LYS A 164 -20.24 -5.72 -3.80
C LYS A 164 -18.81 -6.16 -4.05
N VAL A 165 -18.53 -7.45 -3.90
CA VAL A 165 -17.26 -8.08 -4.20
C VAL A 165 -17.14 -8.34 -5.71
N ARG A 166 -16.07 -7.83 -6.32
CA ARG A 166 -15.83 -7.84 -7.76
C ARG A 166 -15.62 -9.26 -8.30
N PRO A 167 -16.11 -9.60 -9.52
CA PRO A 167 -16.07 -10.97 -10.08
C PRO A 167 -14.68 -11.62 -10.11
N GLU A 168 -13.62 -10.81 -10.22
CA GLU A 168 -12.22 -11.25 -10.25
C GLU A 168 -11.67 -11.68 -8.88
N VAL A 169 -12.42 -11.42 -7.80
CA VAL A 169 -12.13 -11.97 -6.47
C VAL A 169 -12.80 -13.34 -6.34
N GLU A 170 -11.99 -14.37 -6.17
CA GLU A 170 -12.42 -15.74 -5.91
C GLU A 170 -12.19 -16.08 -4.41
N PRO A 171 -13.27 -16.26 -3.64
CA PRO A 171 -13.18 -16.73 -2.25
C PRO A 171 -12.72 -18.18 -2.18
N VAL A 172 -11.61 -18.47 -1.51
CA VAL A 172 -11.06 -19.83 -1.39
C VAL A 172 -10.89 -20.25 0.07
N THR A 173 -11.00 -21.55 0.33
CA THR A 173 -10.79 -22.14 1.67
C THR A 173 -9.52 -22.98 1.73
N ASP A 174 -9.02 -23.45 0.60
CA ASP A 174 -7.74 -24.15 0.49
C ASP A 174 -6.59 -23.14 0.41
N ILE A 175 -5.92 -22.93 1.55
CA ILE A 175 -4.75 -22.06 1.63
C ILE A 175 -3.59 -22.62 0.81
N THR A 176 -3.46 -23.94 0.71
CA THR A 176 -2.36 -24.61 0.02
C THR A 176 -2.40 -24.27 -1.47
N ALA A 177 -3.55 -24.46 -2.10
CA ALA A 177 -3.77 -24.12 -3.50
C ALA A 177 -3.57 -22.62 -3.76
N ALA A 178 -4.02 -21.76 -2.85
CA ALA A 178 -3.83 -20.31 -2.98
C ALA A 178 -2.35 -19.90 -2.95
N LEU A 179 -1.56 -20.50 -2.04
CA LEU A 179 -0.13 -20.21 -1.91
C LEU A 179 0.67 -20.75 -3.11
N GLU A 180 0.31 -21.91 -3.65
CA GLU A 180 0.96 -22.48 -4.83
C GLU A 180 0.71 -21.65 -6.11
N ALA A 181 -0.47 -21.02 -6.22
CA ALA A 181 -0.85 -20.24 -7.41
C ALA A 181 -0.33 -18.79 -7.42
N CYS A 182 0.11 -18.25 -6.28
CA CYS A 182 0.39 -16.82 -6.11
C CYS A 182 1.83 -16.55 -5.67
N GLU A 183 2.47 -15.54 -6.26
CA GLU A 183 3.80 -15.05 -5.84
C GLU A 183 3.72 -13.84 -4.90
N LEU A 184 2.72 -12.98 -5.10
CA LEU A 184 2.42 -11.85 -4.23
C LEU A 184 1.25 -12.20 -3.30
N ILE A 185 1.51 -12.12 -2.00
CA ILE A 185 0.55 -12.52 -0.96
C ILE A 185 0.40 -11.38 0.05
N PHE A 186 -0.82 -10.86 0.18
CA PHE A 186 -1.19 -9.92 1.23
C PHE A 186 -1.71 -10.69 2.45
N VAL A 187 -1.10 -10.46 3.62
CA VAL A 187 -1.44 -11.14 4.88
C VAL A 187 -2.29 -10.21 5.74
N ALA A 188 -3.61 -10.43 5.73
CA ALA A 188 -4.62 -9.68 6.48
C ALA A 188 -5.21 -10.53 7.63
N LEU A 189 -4.37 -11.30 8.30
CA LEU A 189 -4.74 -12.18 9.40
C LEU A 189 -4.63 -11.45 10.73
N PRO A 190 -5.55 -11.64 11.71
CA PRO A 190 -5.36 -11.10 13.05
C PRO A 190 -4.00 -11.48 13.63
N SER A 191 -3.40 -10.58 14.41
CA SER A 191 -2.06 -10.77 14.97
C SER A 191 -1.90 -12.09 15.76
N SER A 192 -2.96 -12.48 16.48
CA SER A 192 -3.01 -13.74 17.25
C SER A 192 -3.11 -15.02 16.39
N ALA A 193 -3.51 -14.91 15.13
CA ALA A 193 -3.73 -16.06 14.25
C ALA A 193 -2.60 -16.27 13.23
N LEU A 194 -1.81 -15.23 12.94
CA LEU A 194 -0.82 -15.22 11.86
C LEU A 194 0.15 -16.41 11.95
N ARG A 195 0.76 -16.63 13.13
CA ARG A 195 1.74 -17.71 13.34
C ARG A 195 1.12 -19.09 13.11
N ALA A 196 0.00 -19.37 13.77
CA ALA A 196 -0.68 -20.66 13.66
C ALA A 196 -1.14 -20.98 12.23
N VAL A 197 -1.53 -19.97 11.45
CA VAL A 197 -1.99 -20.15 10.07
C VAL A 197 -0.83 -20.37 9.10
N LEU A 198 0.30 -19.68 9.26
CA LEU A 198 1.39 -19.71 8.26
C LEU A 198 2.48 -20.76 8.55
N SER A 199 2.72 -21.11 9.82
CA SER A 199 3.74 -22.11 10.19
C SER A 199 3.60 -23.49 9.50
N PRO A 200 2.40 -24.01 9.18
CA PRO A 200 2.27 -25.26 8.43
C PRO A 200 2.68 -25.17 6.95
N HIS A 201 2.92 -23.97 6.41
CA HIS A 201 3.10 -23.74 4.98
C HIS A 201 4.46 -23.13 4.61
N VAL A 202 5.46 -23.18 5.49
CA VAL A 202 6.79 -22.56 5.31
C VAL A 202 7.40 -22.89 3.94
N GLU A 203 7.44 -24.18 3.58
CA GLU A 203 8.02 -24.61 2.29
C GLU A 203 7.36 -23.98 1.07
N ARG A 204 6.06 -23.71 1.15
CA ARG A 204 5.30 -23.08 0.07
C ARG A 204 5.44 -21.56 0.04
N LEU A 205 5.91 -20.96 1.13
CA LEU A 205 6.09 -19.52 1.26
C LEU A 205 7.52 -19.08 0.93
N ASN A 206 8.48 -20.00 0.88
CA ASN A 206 9.87 -19.71 0.55
C ASN A 206 10.00 -18.97 -0.79
N GLY A 207 10.75 -17.86 -0.78
CA GLY A 207 10.98 -17.02 -1.97
C GLY A 207 9.82 -16.10 -2.36
N LYS A 208 8.64 -16.26 -1.76
CA LYS A 208 7.45 -15.46 -2.09
C LYS A 208 7.48 -14.06 -1.49
N MET A 209 6.65 -13.17 -2.02
CA MET A 209 6.48 -11.80 -1.55
C MET A 209 5.32 -11.73 -0.56
N LEU A 210 5.61 -11.47 0.71
CA LEU A 210 4.61 -11.40 1.79
C LEU A 210 4.45 -9.96 2.27
N VAL A 211 3.24 -9.42 2.18
CA VAL A 211 2.93 -8.04 2.61
C VAL A 211 1.99 -8.09 3.80
N SER A 212 2.49 -7.79 5.00
CA SER A 212 1.66 -7.70 6.19
C SER A 212 0.73 -6.48 6.11
N LEU A 213 -0.56 -6.73 6.29
CA LEU A 213 -1.61 -5.72 6.42
C LEU A 213 -2.06 -5.53 7.89
N THR A 214 -1.51 -6.34 8.78
CA THR A 214 -1.94 -6.46 10.18
C THR A 214 -1.18 -5.47 11.04
N LYS A 215 -1.93 -4.69 11.82
CA LYS A 215 -1.42 -3.60 12.67
C LYS A 215 -1.47 -4.00 14.14
N GLY A 216 -0.55 -4.87 14.55
CA GLY A 216 -0.53 -5.47 15.89
C GLY A 216 0.87 -5.85 16.37
N ILE A 217 0.96 -6.25 17.64
CA ILE A 217 2.19 -6.71 18.31
C ILE A 217 1.89 -8.06 18.97
N GLU A 218 2.72 -9.08 18.74
CA GLU A 218 2.59 -10.38 19.40
C GLU A 218 2.90 -10.26 20.89
N ALA A 219 1.93 -10.62 21.72
CA ALA A 219 1.97 -10.29 23.14
C ALA A 219 3.12 -10.98 23.91
N GLN A 220 3.45 -12.22 23.54
CA GLN A 220 4.45 -13.03 24.25
C GLN A 220 5.88 -12.58 23.98
N SER A 221 6.14 -12.02 22.79
CA SER A 221 7.49 -11.76 22.28
C SER A 221 7.77 -10.29 22.01
N PHE A 222 6.75 -9.43 22.06
CA PHE A 222 6.79 -8.03 21.60
C PHE A 222 7.23 -7.89 20.13
N LYS A 223 6.99 -8.92 19.30
CA LYS A 223 7.37 -8.89 17.88
C LYS A 223 6.28 -8.27 17.02
N LEU A 224 6.71 -7.49 16.04
CA LEU A 224 5.86 -6.99 14.97
C LEU A 224 5.55 -8.11 13.97
N MET A 225 4.52 -7.91 13.13
CA MET A 225 4.06 -8.96 12.22
C MET A 225 5.12 -9.29 11.16
N SER A 226 5.86 -8.30 10.68
CA SER A 226 6.98 -8.53 9.76
C SER A 226 8.08 -9.41 10.38
N GLN A 227 8.43 -9.18 11.65
CA GLN A 227 9.42 -9.99 12.37
C GLN A 227 8.92 -11.42 12.58
N ILE A 228 7.62 -11.60 12.83
CA ILE A 228 7.02 -12.94 12.91
C ILE A 228 7.07 -13.64 11.55
N LEU A 229 6.79 -12.91 10.46
CA LEU A 229 6.91 -13.45 9.10
C LEU A 229 8.35 -13.87 8.79
N GLU A 230 9.35 -13.09 9.21
CA GLU A 230 10.77 -13.43 9.07
C GLU A 230 11.15 -14.69 9.82
N GLU A 231 10.59 -14.89 11.02
CA GLU A 231 10.83 -16.11 11.80
C GLU A 231 10.19 -17.35 11.19
N ILE A 232 8.99 -17.20 10.63
CA ILE A 232 8.26 -18.32 10.04
C ILE A 232 8.88 -18.69 8.68
N VAL A 233 9.20 -17.68 7.86
CA VAL A 233 9.68 -17.87 6.48
C VAL A 233 10.87 -16.96 6.20
N PRO A 234 12.09 -17.30 6.67
CA PRO A 234 13.27 -16.44 6.50
C PRO A 234 13.65 -16.16 5.04
N GLN A 235 13.22 -17.01 4.10
CA GLN A 235 13.48 -16.84 2.66
C GLN A 235 12.41 -16.00 1.95
N ALA A 236 11.36 -15.56 2.64
CA ALA A 236 10.34 -14.70 2.06
C ALA A 236 10.83 -13.25 1.95
N ARG A 237 10.35 -12.54 0.94
CA ARG A 237 10.56 -11.11 0.75
C ARG A 237 9.42 -10.39 1.47
N ILE A 238 9.72 -9.67 2.53
CA ILE A 238 8.70 -9.19 3.46
C ILE A 238 8.52 -7.67 3.38
N GLY A 239 7.27 -7.25 3.26
CA GLY A 239 6.87 -5.85 3.33
C GLY A 239 5.70 -5.65 4.29
N VAL A 240 5.42 -4.39 4.60
CA VAL A 240 4.29 -3.99 5.42
C VAL A 240 3.53 -2.89 4.72
N LEU A 241 2.22 -2.79 4.99
CA LEU A 241 1.39 -1.72 4.47
C LEU A 241 0.67 -1.02 5.61
N SER A 242 0.92 0.28 5.76
CA SER A 242 0.30 1.10 6.79
C SER A 242 0.02 2.53 6.29
N GLY A 243 -0.94 3.19 6.91
CA GLY A 243 -1.51 4.45 6.43
C GLY A 243 -3.00 4.58 6.76
N PRO A 244 -3.60 5.74 6.48
CA PRO A 244 -5.00 6.07 6.75
C PRO A 244 -5.97 5.26 5.88
N ASN A 245 -6.12 3.99 6.22
CA ASN A 245 -6.70 2.96 5.36
C ASN A 245 -8.00 2.40 5.94
N LEU A 246 -9.01 3.25 6.15
CA LEU A 246 -10.32 2.76 6.60
C LEU A 246 -10.93 1.86 5.52
N ALA A 247 -11.09 0.57 5.84
CA ALA A 247 -11.49 -0.46 4.88
C ALA A 247 -12.75 -0.11 4.09
N ARG A 248 -13.76 0.45 4.76
CA ARG A 248 -15.00 0.86 4.12
C ARG A 248 -14.82 1.99 3.12
N GLU A 249 -13.98 2.98 3.42
CA GLU A 249 -13.72 4.11 2.51
C GLU A 249 -12.95 3.67 1.27
N ILE A 250 -11.99 2.75 1.44
CA ILE A 250 -11.31 2.10 0.31
C ILE A 250 -12.32 1.36 -0.57
N ALA A 251 -13.20 0.57 0.04
CA ALA A 251 -14.23 -0.18 -0.66
C ALA A 251 -15.31 0.70 -1.34
N GLU A 252 -15.54 1.91 -0.82
CA GLU A 252 -16.43 2.93 -1.39
C GLU A 252 -15.71 3.83 -2.42
N HIS A 253 -14.46 3.52 -2.77
CA HIS A 253 -13.63 4.28 -3.71
C HIS A 253 -13.36 5.73 -3.29
N ALA A 254 -13.37 6.01 -1.99
CA ALA A 254 -12.92 7.30 -1.48
C ALA A 254 -11.41 7.46 -1.75
N LEU A 255 -10.99 8.71 -2.01
CA LEU A 255 -9.59 9.01 -2.26
C LEU A 255 -8.77 8.80 -0.97
N THR A 256 -7.78 7.94 -1.02
CA THR A 256 -6.84 7.74 0.10
C THR A 256 -5.43 7.41 -0.39
N ALA A 257 -4.50 7.36 0.55
CA ALA A 257 -3.13 6.97 0.31
C ALA A 257 -2.58 6.08 1.42
N THR A 258 -1.64 5.22 1.06
CA THR A 258 -0.92 4.33 1.98
C THR A 258 0.58 4.37 1.75
N VAL A 259 1.33 3.83 2.71
CA VAL A 259 2.73 3.47 2.57
C VAL A 259 2.86 1.96 2.47
N VAL A 260 3.62 1.47 1.50
CA VAL A 260 4.25 0.15 1.55
C VAL A 260 5.70 0.33 1.97
N ALA A 261 6.18 -0.48 2.91
CA ALA A 261 7.55 -0.42 3.37
C ALA A 261 8.25 -1.78 3.39
N SER A 262 9.47 -1.81 2.90
CA SER A 262 10.37 -2.97 2.89
C SER A 262 11.80 -2.50 2.61
N GLU A 263 12.77 -3.25 3.09
CA GLU A 263 14.18 -3.11 2.70
C GLU A 263 14.40 -3.57 1.24
N ASP A 264 13.45 -4.33 0.68
CA ASP A 264 13.43 -4.75 -0.71
C ASP A 264 12.66 -3.76 -1.59
N GLU A 265 13.41 -2.98 -2.37
CA GLU A 265 12.83 -1.97 -3.26
C GLU A 265 11.95 -2.60 -4.36
N ALA A 266 12.35 -3.74 -4.91
CA ALA A 266 11.59 -4.41 -5.97
C ALA A 266 10.26 -4.93 -5.43
N LEU A 267 10.19 -5.39 -4.17
CA LEU A 267 8.93 -5.71 -3.52
C LEU A 267 8.03 -4.48 -3.42
N CYS A 268 8.56 -3.34 -2.95
CA CYS A 268 7.80 -2.10 -2.87
C CYS A 268 7.23 -1.68 -4.24
N GLN A 269 8.02 -1.78 -5.31
CA GLN A 269 7.60 -1.46 -6.67
C GLN A 269 6.47 -2.40 -7.16
N GLN A 270 6.57 -3.71 -6.89
CA GLN A 270 5.51 -4.67 -7.24
C GLN A 270 4.20 -4.38 -6.50
N VAL A 271 4.27 -4.07 -5.20
CA VAL A 271 3.09 -3.70 -4.41
C VAL A 271 2.50 -2.38 -4.89
N GLN A 272 3.33 -1.39 -5.22
CA GLN A 272 2.87 -0.13 -5.82
C GLN A 272 2.16 -0.40 -7.15
N ALA A 273 2.73 -1.21 -8.04
CA ALA A 273 2.10 -1.55 -9.31
C ALA A 273 0.75 -2.26 -9.12
N ALA A 274 0.64 -3.13 -8.11
CA ALA A 274 -0.58 -3.89 -7.85
C ALA A 274 -1.72 -3.05 -7.23
N LEU A 275 -1.38 -2.13 -6.30
CA LEU A 275 -2.38 -1.39 -5.52
C LEU A 275 -2.62 0.04 -5.99
N HIS A 276 -1.65 0.68 -6.63
CA HIS A 276 -1.79 2.07 -7.06
C HIS A 276 -2.85 2.19 -8.15
N GLY A 277 -3.84 3.04 -7.90
CA GLY A 277 -4.97 3.21 -8.81
C GLY A 277 -5.59 4.60 -8.75
N ARG A 278 -6.78 4.72 -9.33
CA ARG A 278 -7.51 6.00 -9.44
C ARG A 278 -7.84 6.62 -8.09
N THR A 279 -8.07 5.79 -7.06
CA THR A 279 -8.57 6.22 -5.75
C THR A 279 -7.65 5.84 -4.60
N PHE A 280 -6.59 5.09 -4.87
CA PHE A 280 -5.67 4.58 -3.85
C PHE A 280 -4.23 4.84 -4.27
N ARG A 281 -3.58 5.81 -3.60
CA ARG A 281 -2.20 6.18 -3.90
C ARG A 281 -1.22 5.44 -2.98
N VAL A 282 -0.21 4.79 -3.56
CA VAL A 282 0.78 4.02 -2.80
C VAL A 282 2.14 4.71 -2.83
N TYR A 283 2.68 5.01 -1.66
CA TYR A 283 4.04 5.52 -1.45
C TYR A 283 4.95 4.39 -0.97
N ALA A 284 6.21 4.38 -1.40
CA ALA A 284 7.21 3.43 -0.93
C ALA A 284 8.04 4.06 0.21
N SER A 285 8.48 3.22 1.14
CA SER A 285 9.43 3.56 2.20
C SER A 285 10.38 2.40 2.44
N ASN A 286 11.60 2.67 2.90
CA ASN A 286 12.54 1.65 3.36
C ASN A 286 12.46 1.44 4.89
N ASP A 287 11.74 2.29 5.62
CA ASP A 287 11.56 2.16 7.07
C ASP A 287 10.37 1.25 7.39
N ARG A 288 10.56 -0.06 7.17
CA ARG A 288 9.56 -1.09 7.48
C ARG A 288 9.18 -1.08 8.96
N PHE A 289 10.18 -0.99 9.83
CA PHE A 289 10.01 -1.02 11.27
C PHE A 289 9.17 0.16 11.79
N GLY A 290 9.49 1.39 11.40
CA GLY A 290 8.74 2.59 11.81
C GLY A 290 7.30 2.62 11.28
N VAL A 291 7.10 2.20 10.03
CA VAL A 291 5.77 2.16 9.39
C VAL A 291 4.84 1.17 10.09
N GLU A 292 5.35 -0.01 10.41
CA GLU A 292 4.59 -1.05 11.10
C GLU A 292 4.29 -0.68 12.55
N LEU A 293 5.31 -0.19 13.27
CA LEU A 293 5.17 0.22 14.66
C LEU A 293 4.19 1.38 14.81
N GLY A 294 4.26 2.40 13.93
CA GLY A 294 3.28 3.50 13.91
C GLY A 294 1.84 3.01 13.73
N GLY A 295 1.64 2.04 12.83
CA GLY A 295 0.34 1.41 12.61
C GLY A 295 -0.19 0.65 13.82
N ALA A 296 0.68 -0.03 14.57
CA ALA A 296 0.31 -0.78 15.77
C ALA A 296 0.00 0.16 16.97
N LEU A 297 0.86 1.15 17.22
CA LEU A 297 0.77 2.02 18.39
C LEU A 297 -0.47 2.93 18.36
N LYS A 298 -0.87 3.45 17.19
CA LYS A 298 -2.01 4.38 17.05
C LYS A 298 -3.31 3.83 17.67
N ASN A 299 -3.49 2.50 17.63
CA ASN A 299 -4.71 1.84 18.07
C ASN A 299 -4.96 2.06 19.56
N VAL A 300 -3.89 2.18 20.36
CA VAL A 300 -3.98 2.51 21.79
C VAL A 300 -4.56 3.91 21.98
N TYR A 301 -4.04 4.89 21.25
CA TYR A 301 -4.48 6.29 21.37
C TYR A 301 -5.88 6.53 20.81
N ALA A 302 -6.33 5.71 19.86
CA ALA A 302 -7.71 5.74 19.39
C ALA A 302 -8.71 5.39 20.51
N ILE A 303 -8.34 4.53 21.47
CA ILE A 303 -9.16 4.26 22.67
C ILE A 303 -9.26 5.53 23.52
N ILE A 304 -8.13 6.22 23.75
CA ILE A 304 -8.11 7.48 24.51
C ILE A 304 -8.97 8.54 23.84
N ALA A 305 -8.88 8.66 22.51
CA ALA A 305 -9.71 9.59 21.74
C ALA A 305 -11.21 9.27 21.86
N GLY A 306 -11.59 7.99 21.78
CA GLY A 306 -12.97 7.55 22.00
C GLY A 306 -13.49 7.92 23.39
N MET A 307 -12.68 7.73 24.43
CA MET A 307 -13.02 8.12 25.80
C MET A 307 -13.24 9.62 25.91
N ALA A 308 -12.33 10.42 25.35
CA ALA A 308 -12.44 11.88 25.37
C ALA A 308 -13.74 12.37 24.70
N VAL A 309 -14.17 11.72 23.60
CA VAL A 309 -15.43 12.08 22.94
C VAL A 309 -16.65 11.68 23.76
N ALA A 310 -16.65 10.50 24.39
CA ALA A 310 -17.76 10.08 25.26
C ALA A 310 -17.98 11.00 26.46
N LEU A 311 -16.94 11.73 26.88
CA LEU A 311 -16.97 12.70 27.98
C LEU A 311 -17.25 14.12 27.50
N GLU A 312 -17.62 14.29 26.23
CA GLU A 312 -17.93 15.59 25.63
C GLU A 312 -16.77 16.60 25.74
N MET A 313 -15.52 16.12 25.76
CA MET A 313 -14.36 16.99 25.78
C MET A 313 -14.29 17.82 24.50
N GLY A 314 -13.93 19.10 24.64
CA GLY A 314 -13.84 20.04 23.52
C GLY A 314 -12.71 19.74 22.54
N GLU A 315 -12.76 20.38 21.37
CA GLU A 315 -11.78 20.18 20.28
C GLU A 315 -10.33 20.47 20.70
N ASN A 316 -10.12 21.47 21.57
CA ASN A 316 -8.79 21.79 22.11
C ASN A 316 -8.16 20.57 22.81
N THR A 317 -8.95 19.84 23.61
CA THR A 317 -8.49 18.65 24.32
C THR A 317 -8.21 17.52 23.35
N LYS A 318 -9.06 17.31 22.34
CA LYS A 318 -8.84 16.29 21.31
C LYS A 318 -7.55 16.56 20.53
N SER A 319 -7.33 17.80 20.10
CA SER A 319 -6.09 18.20 19.40
C SER A 319 -4.86 18.01 20.29
N MET A 320 -4.92 18.44 21.56
CA MET A 320 -3.83 18.23 22.51
C MET A 320 -3.50 16.74 22.68
N LEU A 321 -4.52 15.88 22.84
CA LEU A 321 -4.35 14.43 22.97
C LEU A 321 -3.69 13.81 21.74
N ILE A 322 -4.11 14.20 20.53
CA ILE A 322 -3.52 13.69 19.29
C ILE A 322 -2.04 14.09 19.19
N THR A 323 -1.70 15.34 19.50
CA THR A 323 -0.30 15.81 19.45
C THR A 323 0.56 15.11 20.50
N ARG A 324 0.05 14.94 21.73
CA ARG A 324 0.78 14.19 22.78
C ARG A 324 0.91 12.70 22.45
N ALA A 325 -0.11 12.11 21.83
CA ALA A 325 -0.08 10.73 21.34
C ALA A 325 1.01 10.53 20.29
N LEU A 326 1.11 11.44 19.31
CA LEU A 326 2.17 11.40 18.30
C LEU A 326 3.57 11.50 18.94
N ALA A 327 3.73 12.37 19.95
CA ALA A 327 4.98 12.50 20.68
C ALA A 327 5.37 11.20 21.40
N GLU A 328 4.44 10.57 22.13
CA GLU A 328 4.70 9.28 22.79
C GLU A 328 5.02 8.17 21.80
N MET A 329 4.25 8.05 20.71
CA MET A 329 4.53 7.09 19.63
C MET A 329 5.93 7.28 19.07
N THR A 330 6.31 8.52 18.77
CA THR A 330 7.62 8.83 18.17
C THR A 330 8.75 8.56 19.16
N ARG A 331 8.64 8.98 20.43
CA ARG A 331 9.66 8.69 21.46
C ARG A 331 9.90 7.19 21.62
N PHE A 332 8.82 6.42 21.73
CA PHE A 332 8.92 4.97 21.86
C PHE A 332 9.49 4.31 20.61
N ALA A 333 9.07 4.76 19.42
CA ALA A 333 9.59 4.18 18.19
C ALA A 333 11.08 4.47 17.98
N VAL A 334 11.53 5.70 18.26
CA VAL A 334 12.93 6.09 18.13
C VAL A 334 13.80 5.35 19.15
N SER A 335 13.34 5.12 20.38
CA SER A 335 14.10 4.30 21.35
C SER A 335 14.31 2.86 20.88
N GLN A 336 13.48 2.40 19.95
CA GLN A 336 13.56 1.07 19.33
C GLN A 336 14.28 1.08 17.98
N GLY A 337 14.82 2.22 17.53
CA GLY A 337 15.58 2.36 16.29
C GLY A 337 14.77 2.77 15.06
N ALA A 338 13.50 3.16 15.21
CA ALA A 338 12.70 3.68 14.09
C ALA A 338 13.16 5.08 13.65
N ASN A 339 12.92 5.43 12.38
CA ASN A 339 13.18 6.77 11.89
C ASN A 339 12.07 7.75 12.35
N PRO A 340 12.40 8.84 13.08
CA PRO A 340 11.40 9.81 13.52
C PRO A 340 10.62 10.44 12.36
N MET A 341 11.24 10.59 11.18
CA MET A 341 10.60 11.20 10.01
C MET A 341 9.41 10.38 9.48
N THR A 342 9.39 9.07 9.71
CA THR A 342 8.27 8.20 9.34
C THR A 342 6.97 8.61 10.05
N PHE A 343 7.08 9.14 11.27
CA PHE A 343 5.93 9.55 12.07
C PHE A 343 5.28 10.85 11.57
N LEU A 344 5.99 11.65 10.77
CA LEU A 344 5.43 12.82 10.08
C LEU A 344 4.63 12.46 8.82
N GLY A 345 4.73 11.21 8.35
CA GLY A 345 4.09 10.72 7.15
C GLY A 345 2.71 10.08 7.36
N LEU A 346 2.21 9.44 6.30
CA LEU A 346 0.91 8.76 6.29
C LEU A 346 0.81 7.63 7.33
N ALA A 347 1.88 6.86 7.53
CA ALA A 347 1.90 5.73 8.47
C ALA A 347 1.95 6.14 9.95
N GLY A 348 2.35 7.38 10.24
CA GLY A 348 2.38 7.96 11.57
C GLY A 348 1.16 8.85 11.81
N VAL A 349 1.37 10.17 11.71
CA VAL A 349 0.36 11.19 12.00
C VAL A 349 -0.90 11.03 11.14
N GLY A 350 -0.77 10.67 9.87
CA GLY A 350 -1.92 10.48 8.98
C GLY A 350 -2.87 9.39 9.50
N ASP A 351 -2.32 8.22 9.80
CA ASP A 351 -3.10 7.08 10.30
C ASP A 351 -3.60 7.32 11.74
N LEU A 352 -2.82 8.02 12.57
CA LEU A 352 -3.24 8.41 13.92
C LEU A 352 -4.48 9.32 13.86
N ILE A 353 -4.45 10.40 13.07
CA ILE A 353 -5.55 11.37 12.97
C ILE A 353 -6.85 10.68 12.54
N VAL A 354 -6.81 9.90 11.45
CA VAL A 354 -8.05 9.26 10.95
C VAL A 354 -8.60 8.25 11.96
N THR A 355 -7.73 7.56 12.70
CA THR A 355 -8.16 6.53 13.66
C THR A 355 -8.72 7.13 14.94
N CYS A 356 -8.15 8.26 15.40
CA CYS A 356 -8.63 8.99 16.57
C CYS A 356 -9.87 9.85 16.28
N SER A 357 -10.12 10.21 15.01
CA SER A 357 -11.24 11.10 14.64
C SER A 357 -12.44 10.36 14.02
N SER A 358 -12.32 9.05 13.77
CA SER A 358 -13.35 8.30 13.06
C SER A 358 -14.14 7.38 14.00
N PRO A 359 -15.47 7.54 14.10
CA PRO A 359 -16.33 6.61 14.83
C PRO A 359 -16.38 5.22 14.18
N LYS A 360 -15.83 5.05 12.97
CA LYS A 360 -15.70 3.75 12.28
C LYS A 360 -14.55 2.90 12.84
N SER A 361 -13.64 3.49 13.62
CA SER A 361 -12.53 2.77 14.26
C SER A 361 -13.05 1.92 15.42
N ARG A 362 -12.72 0.63 15.44
CA ARG A 362 -13.12 -0.28 16.52
C ARG A 362 -12.49 0.11 17.87
N ASN A 363 -11.22 0.52 17.85
CA ASN A 363 -10.53 1.01 19.05
C ASN A 363 -11.19 2.28 19.60
N TYR A 364 -11.61 3.17 18.70
CA TYR A 364 -12.37 4.35 19.08
C TYR A 364 -13.72 3.98 19.73
N GLN A 365 -14.44 3.01 19.16
CA GLN A 365 -15.71 2.54 19.74
C GLN A 365 -15.53 1.88 21.12
N VAL A 366 -14.45 1.13 21.34
CA VAL A 366 -14.09 0.62 22.68
C VAL A 366 -13.89 1.79 23.63
N GLY A 367 -13.06 2.76 23.25
CA GLY A 367 -12.83 3.97 24.03
C GLY A 367 -14.11 4.72 24.38
N PHE A 368 -14.99 4.87 23.40
CA PHE A 368 -16.27 5.53 23.58
C PHE A 368 -17.15 4.80 24.59
N ALA A 369 -17.27 3.47 24.48
CA ALA A 369 -18.02 2.66 25.45
C ALA A 369 -17.43 2.76 26.87
N LEU A 370 -16.10 2.73 27.01
CA LEU A 370 -15.43 2.92 28.30
C LEU A 370 -15.72 4.30 28.90
N GLY A 371 -15.72 5.35 28.08
CA GLY A 371 -16.06 6.70 28.52
C GLY A 371 -17.54 6.85 28.91
N GLN A 372 -18.43 5.98 28.42
CA GLN A 372 -19.82 5.88 28.87
C GLN A 372 -19.97 5.11 30.20
N GLY A 373 -18.88 4.60 30.77
CA GLY A 373 -18.87 3.87 32.04
C GLY A 373 -19.05 2.36 31.92
N LEU A 374 -19.05 1.80 30.70
CA LEU A 374 -19.07 0.35 30.52
C LEU A 374 -17.73 -0.28 30.93
N THR A 375 -17.75 -1.53 31.39
CA THR A 375 -16.51 -2.28 31.60
C THR A 375 -15.88 -2.69 30.28
N LEU A 376 -14.60 -3.10 30.33
CA LEU A 376 -13.90 -3.60 29.15
C LEU A 376 -14.59 -4.85 28.58
N GLU A 377 -15.08 -5.75 29.43
CA GLU A 377 -15.80 -6.96 29.03
C GLU A 377 -17.11 -6.62 28.30
N GLU A 378 -17.86 -5.65 28.81
CA GLU A 378 -19.11 -5.17 28.19
C GLU A 378 -18.83 -4.50 26.83
N ALA A 379 -17.80 -3.67 26.76
CA ALA A 379 -17.39 -3.01 25.52
C ALA A 379 -16.97 -4.02 24.44
N VAL A 380 -16.19 -5.03 24.82
CA VAL A 380 -15.77 -6.11 23.91
C VAL A 380 -16.97 -6.95 23.46
N THR A 381 -17.87 -7.31 24.38
CA THR A 381 -19.08 -8.08 24.06
C THR A 381 -19.98 -7.35 23.07
N ARG A 382 -20.16 -6.04 23.24
CA ARG A 382 -20.94 -5.19 22.33
C ARG A 382 -20.37 -5.15 20.92
N LEU A 383 -19.04 -5.20 20.78
CA LEU A 383 -18.34 -5.15 19.50
C LEU A 383 -18.13 -6.53 18.86
N GLY A 384 -18.28 -7.61 19.64
CA GLY A 384 -18.16 -9.00 19.20
C GLY A 384 -16.72 -9.52 19.07
N GLU A 385 -15.71 -8.67 19.29
CA GLU A 385 -14.29 -9.05 19.26
C GLU A 385 -13.42 -8.08 20.07
N VAL A 386 -12.29 -8.57 20.60
CA VAL A 386 -11.33 -7.75 21.34
C VAL A 386 -10.58 -6.84 20.36
N ALA A 387 -10.61 -5.53 20.61
CA ALA A 387 -9.89 -4.58 19.78
C ALA A 387 -8.36 -4.70 19.96
N GLU A 388 -7.63 -4.70 18.84
CA GLU A 388 -6.16 -4.82 18.80
C GLU A 388 -5.47 -3.86 19.79
N GLY A 389 -5.94 -2.62 19.92
CA GLY A 389 -5.33 -1.62 20.81
C GLY A 389 -5.33 -2.00 22.29
N VAL A 390 -6.30 -2.79 22.76
CA VAL A 390 -6.35 -3.31 24.14
C VAL A 390 -5.22 -4.32 24.37
N ASN A 391 -4.96 -5.17 23.38
CA ASN A 391 -3.87 -6.14 23.43
C ASN A 391 -2.51 -5.45 23.31
N THR A 392 -2.39 -4.48 22.39
CA THR A 392 -1.18 -3.66 22.23
C THR A 392 -0.84 -2.89 23.50
N LEU A 393 -1.83 -2.32 24.20
CA LEU A 393 -1.62 -1.56 25.42
C LEU A 393 -0.93 -2.37 26.53
N LYS A 394 -1.36 -3.62 26.74
CA LYS A 394 -0.80 -4.51 27.78
C LYS A 394 0.71 -4.66 27.59
N VAL A 395 1.13 -4.94 26.37
CA VAL A 395 2.53 -5.21 26.06
C VAL A 395 3.36 -3.94 25.89
N LEU A 396 2.75 -2.88 25.36
CA LEU A 396 3.40 -1.59 25.19
C LEU A 396 3.77 -0.97 26.54
N LYS A 397 2.88 -1.06 27.53
CA LYS A 397 3.14 -0.52 28.87
C LYS A 397 4.37 -1.18 29.52
N VAL A 398 4.43 -2.51 29.49
CA VAL A 398 5.57 -3.27 30.02
C VAL A 398 6.84 -2.90 29.27
N LYS A 399 6.78 -2.90 27.93
CA LYS A 399 7.98 -2.59 27.13
C LYS A 399 8.49 -1.17 27.36
N ALA A 400 7.60 -0.19 27.43
CA ALA A 400 7.96 1.20 27.70
C ALA A 400 8.67 1.37 29.06
N GLN A 401 8.29 0.58 30.08
CA GLN A 401 8.96 0.57 31.37
C GLN A 401 10.35 -0.07 31.29
N GLU A 402 10.49 -1.21 30.58
CA GLU A 402 11.79 -1.86 30.36
C GLU A 402 12.80 -0.94 29.69
N VAL A 403 12.36 -0.20 28.65
CA VAL A 403 13.22 0.73 27.90
C VAL A 403 13.24 2.14 28.48
N GLN A 404 12.61 2.35 29.64
CA GLN A 404 12.56 3.62 30.37
C GLN A 404 12.02 4.81 29.54
N VAL A 405 11.08 4.56 28.63
CA VAL A 405 10.45 5.60 27.81
C VAL A 405 9.23 6.18 28.51
N TYR A 406 9.20 7.51 28.60
CA TYR A 406 8.09 8.24 29.20
C TYR A 406 6.86 8.29 28.28
N MET A 407 5.82 7.50 28.66
CA MET A 407 4.54 7.37 27.95
C MET A 407 3.34 7.52 28.90
N PRO A 408 3.04 8.76 29.37
CA PRO A 408 1.99 8.98 30.36
C PRO A 408 0.57 8.65 29.89
N LEU A 409 0.23 8.84 28.62
CA LEU A 409 -1.08 8.45 28.07
C LEU A 409 -1.25 6.93 28.05
N VAL A 410 -0.22 6.20 27.61
CA VAL A 410 -0.20 4.72 27.69
C VAL A 410 -0.32 4.25 29.13
N ALA A 411 0.44 4.85 30.05
CA ALA A 411 0.39 4.50 31.47
C ALA A 411 -0.98 4.78 32.08
N GLY A 412 -1.58 5.93 31.77
CA GLY A 412 -2.91 6.31 32.24
C GLY A 412 -4.01 5.38 31.74
N LEU A 413 -4.01 5.06 30.44
CA LEU A 413 -4.99 4.13 29.87
C LEU A 413 -4.83 2.72 30.46
N HIS A 414 -3.59 2.24 30.63
CA HIS A 414 -3.33 0.95 31.27
C HIS A 414 -3.89 0.92 32.69
N ALA A 415 -3.67 1.99 33.47
CA ALA A 415 -4.12 2.06 34.84
C ALA A 415 -5.66 2.07 34.96
N ILE A 416 -6.36 2.68 34.00
CA ILE A 416 -7.82 2.64 33.92
C ILE A 416 -8.31 1.22 33.63
N LEU A 417 -7.72 0.57 32.62
CA LEU A 417 -8.22 -0.72 32.13
C LEU A 417 -7.83 -1.92 32.99
N PHE A 418 -6.69 -1.87 33.68
CA PHE A 418 -6.13 -3.05 34.36
C PHE A 418 -5.79 -2.83 35.84
N GLU A 419 -5.78 -1.59 36.32
CA GLU A 419 -5.42 -1.27 37.72
C GLU A 419 -6.58 -0.62 38.49
N GLY A 420 -7.75 -0.46 37.87
CA GLY A 420 -8.95 0.09 38.50
C GLY A 420 -8.88 1.57 38.84
N ARG A 421 -7.95 2.34 38.23
CA ARG A 421 -7.91 3.80 38.40
C ARG A 421 -9.12 4.44 37.74
N THR A 422 -9.70 5.42 38.42
CA THR A 422 -10.72 6.27 37.81
C THR A 422 -10.09 7.23 36.82
N LEU A 423 -10.87 7.64 35.82
CA LEU A 423 -10.40 8.61 34.84
C LEU A 423 -9.97 9.94 35.47
N SER A 424 -10.73 10.45 36.46
CA SER A 424 -10.41 11.69 37.16
C SER A 424 -9.04 11.64 37.82
N GLN A 425 -8.68 10.52 38.44
CA GLN A 425 -7.34 10.32 39.03
C GLN A 425 -6.24 10.37 37.98
N VAL A 426 -6.46 9.77 36.80
CA VAL A 426 -5.48 9.81 35.71
C VAL A 426 -5.34 11.22 35.14
N ILE A 427 -6.43 11.93 34.90
CA ILE A 427 -6.39 13.32 34.42
C ILE A 427 -5.65 14.22 35.42
N GLU A 428 -5.95 14.11 36.72
CA GLU A 428 -5.28 14.89 37.77
C GLU A 428 -3.76 14.63 37.78
N ALA A 429 -3.34 13.37 37.64
CA ALA A 429 -1.94 13.00 37.56
C ALA A 429 -1.27 13.56 36.29
N LEU A 430 -1.94 13.52 35.13
CA LEU A 430 -1.43 14.06 33.88
C LEU A 430 -1.25 15.58 33.94
N MET A 431 -2.20 16.31 34.53
CA MET A 431 -2.16 17.77 34.61
C MET A 431 -1.15 18.29 35.64
N ARG A 432 -0.82 17.49 36.67
CA ARG A 432 0.22 17.82 37.66
C ARG A 432 1.62 17.41 37.25
N ALA A 433 1.77 16.61 36.20
CA ALA A 433 3.07 16.20 35.71
C ALA A 433 3.88 17.42 35.24
N GLU A 434 5.19 17.39 35.49
CA GLU A 434 6.08 18.47 35.09
C GLU A 434 6.05 18.66 33.56
N PRO A 435 5.82 19.89 33.06
CA PRO A 435 5.84 20.16 31.64
C PRO A 435 7.21 19.83 31.06
N LYS A 436 7.24 18.97 30.04
CA LYS A 436 8.43 18.73 29.22
C LYS A 436 8.39 19.59 27.95
N THR A 437 9.39 19.42 27.09
CA THR A 437 9.43 20.01 25.75
C THR A 437 8.17 19.74 24.94
N ASP A 438 7.76 20.73 24.17
CA ASP A 438 6.59 20.63 23.29
C ASP A 438 6.81 19.62 22.14
N VAL A 439 7.93 19.77 21.43
CA VAL A 439 8.34 18.91 20.31
C VAL A 439 9.63 18.18 20.68
N ASP A 440 9.57 16.86 20.70
CA ASP A 440 10.76 16.03 20.91
C ASP A 440 11.72 16.15 19.71
N PHE A 441 13.01 15.94 19.94
CA PHE A 441 14.07 15.94 18.92
C PHE A 441 14.42 17.29 18.29
N ILE A 442 13.83 18.40 18.76
CA ILE A 442 14.32 19.75 18.49
C ILE A 442 15.23 20.18 19.63
N SER A 443 16.45 20.65 19.32
CA SER A 443 17.35 21.24 20.32
C SER A 443 16.72 22.50 20.91
N ILE A 444 16.63 22.57 22.24
CA ILE A 444 16.08 23.71 22.97
C ILE A 444 17.16 24.76 23.30
N THR A 445 18.36 24.67 22.73
CA THR A 445 19.41 25.68 22.94
C THR A 445 18.88 27.06 22.57
N GLY A 446 18.53 27.87 23.58
CA GLY A 446 17.95 29.22 23.42
C GLY A 446 16.68 29.53 24.21
N PHE A 447 16.06 28.58 24.94
CA PHE A 447 14.92 28.84 25.83
C PHE A 447 15.28 28.72 27.33
N ASN A 448 16.39 29.33 27.74
CA ASN A 448 16.70 29.57 29.16
C ASN A 448 16.52 31.03 29.51
#